data_AF-A0AAW6DD23-F1
#
_entry.id   AF-A0AAW6DD23-F1
#
_cell.length_a   1.000
_cell.length_b   1.000
_cell.length_c   1.000
_cell.angle_alpha   90.00
_cell.angle_beta   90.00
_cell.angle_gamma   90.00
#
_symmetry.space_group_name_H-M   'P 1'
#
loop_
_entity.id
_entity.type
_entity.pdbx_description
1 polymer ?
#
loop_
_entity_poly.entity_id
_entity_poly.type
_entity_poly.pdbx_seq_one_letter_code
_entity_poly.pdbx_strand_id
1 'polypeptide(L)'
;MLFAGKILEDTYFAFDDIKDAEVIENKLELLRSTVENPKARIKAYVLCGYDRTGKWDIDFWLNDIEDCFRRIQILMKYRCLPYLMRYQAYQQSPFRGIYINLARWCNQPAIFAKKSFHEFCAEHKPESATNRYYTEFLKEYPYMEKWFHIKLKGQ
;
A
#
# COMPACT_ATOMS: atom_id res chain seq x y z
N MET A 1 18.61 18.44 21.33
CA MET A 1 17.35 17.67 21.45
C MET A 1 16.47 18.06 20.26
N LEU A 2 16.42 17.23 19.22
CA LEU A 2 15.59 17.49 18.04
C LEU A 2 14.24 16.80 18.26
N PHE A 3 13.29 17.55 18.83
CA PHE A 3 11.88 17.20 19.04
C PHE A 3 11.59 16.02 19.99
N ALA A 4 10.84 16.28 21.06
CA ALA A 4 10.21 15.28 21.92
C ALA A 4 8.70 15.59 21.97
N GLY A 5 7.87 14.62 21.63
CA GLY A 5 6.42 14.81 21.53
C GLY A 5 5.66 13.49 21.59
N LYS A 6 4.38 13.56 21.96
CA LYS A 6 3.46 12.41 21.96
C LYS A 6 2.51 12.54 20.79
N ILE A 7 2.33 11.46 20.03
CA ILE A 7 1.24 11.35 19.05
C ILE A 7 0.04 10.73 19.77
N LEU A 8 -0.97 11.56 20.03
CA LEU A 8 -2.15 11.19 20.81
C LEU A 8 -3.28 10.60 19.96
N GLU A 9 -3.33 10.96 18.68
CA GLU A 9 -4.41 10.58 17.74
C GLU A 9 -3.83 10.01 16.44
N ASP A 10 -4.64 9.17 15.76
CA ASP A 10 -4.28 8.58 14.47
C ASP A 10 -3.84 9.69 13.50
N THR A 11 -2.59 9.61 13.04
CA THR A 11 -1.98 10.67 12.23
C THR A 11 -1.72 10.15 10.82
N TYR A 12 -2.03 10.97 9.81
CA TYR A 12 -1.81 10.66 8.40
C TYR A 12 -0.67 11.51 7.83
N PHE A 13 0.22 10.85 7.11
CA PHE A 13 1.23 11.48 6.25
C PHE A 13 0.93 11.16 4.78
N ALA A 14 1.65 11.78 3.85
CA ALA A 14 1.63 11.41 2.44
C ALA A 14 2.88 10.60 2.09
N PHE A 15 2.71 9.56 1.28
CA PHE A 15 3.79 8.82 0.63
C PHE A 15 3.39 8.56 -0.83
N ASP A 16 3.34 9.65 -1.59
CA ASP A 16 2.71 9.66 -2.92
C ASP A 16 3.65 9.21 -4.04
N ASP A 17 4.98 9.20 -3.81
CA ASP A 17 5.98 8.79 -4.80
C ASP A 17 7.01 7.83 -4.18
N ILE A 18 7.35 6.76 -4.91
CA ILE A 18 8.43 5.85 -4.52
C ILE A 18 9.80 6.54 -4.47
N LYS A 19 10.00 7.61 -5.25
CA LYS A 19 11.25 8.39 -5.25
C LYS A 19 11.56 9.01 -3.89
N ASP A 20 10.53 9.24 -3.07
CA ASP A 20 10.68 9.79 -1.72
C ASP A 20 11.03 8.71 -0.68
N ALA A 21 11.18 7.43 -1.08
CA ALA A 21 11.39 6.31 -0.18
C ALA A 21 12.52 6.55 0.83
N GLU A 22 13.69 7.00 0.37
CA GLU A 22 14.83 7.26 1.26
C GLU A 22 14.50 8.33 2.32
N VAL A 23 13.87 9.43 1.91
CA VAL A 23 13.48 10.50 2.83
C VAL A 23 12.43 10.00 3.82
N ILE A 24 11.41 9.28 3.33
CA ILE A 24 10.35 8.71 4.18
C ILE A 24 10.93 7.70 5.18
N GLU A 25 11.78 6.78 4.75
CA GLU A 25 12.43 5.82 5.65
C GLU A 25 13.24 6.52 6.73
N ASN A 26 14.08 7.49 6.36
CA ASN A 26 14.86 8.29 7.32
C ASN A 26 13.97 9.03 8.34
N LYS A 27 12.81 9.56 7.90
CA LYS A 27 11.86 10.23 8.81
C LYS A 27 11.11 9.26 9.70
N LEU A 28 10.72 8.09 9.20
CA LEU A 28 10.06 7.05 9.98
C LEU A 28 11.01 6.44 11.01
N GLU A 29 12.29 6.29 10.68
CA GLU A 29 13.33 5.84 11.60
C GLU A 29 13.53 6.83 12.75
N LEU A 30 13.64 8.11 12.43
CA LEU A 30 13.69 9.17 13.44
C LEU A 30 12.43 9.16 14.31
N LEU A 31 11.25 9.02 13.70
CA LEU A 31 9.98 8.96 14.41
C LEU A 31 9.93 7.79 15.40
N ARG A 32 10.40 6.60 14.99
CA ARG A 32 10.41 5.39 15.83
C ARG A 32 11.45 5.45 16.95
N SER A 33 12.54 6.18 16.76
CA SER A 33 13.56 6.37 17.80
C SER A 33 13.25 7.50 18.78
N THR A 34 12.39 8.45 18.42
CA THR A 34 12.09 9.63 19.25
C THR A 34 10.71 9.57 19.92
N VAL A 35 9.73 8.91 19.31
CA VAL A 35 8.37 8.77 19.86
C VAL A 35 8.20 7.39 20.47
N GLU A 36 8.40 7.30 21.78
CA GLU A 36 8.17 6.06 22.54
C GLU A 36 6.68 5.68 22.56
N ASN A 37 6.38 4.42 22.21
CA ASN A 37 5.06 3.81 22.32
C ASN A 37 3.89 4.71 21.86
N PRO A 38 3.84 5.10 20.57
CA PRO A 38 2.72 5.88 20.08
C PRO A 38 1.42 5.10 20.33
N LYS A 39 0.53 5.68 21.15
CA LYS A 39 -0.81 5.12 21.38
C LYS A 39 -1.64 5.15 20.09
N ALA A 40 -1.31 6.08 19.20
CA ALA A 40 -1.94 6.28 17.91
C ALA A 40 -1.30 5.45 16.80
N ARG A 41 -2.12 5.13 15.78
CA ARG A 41 -1.62 4.53 14.54
C ARG A 41 -1.07 5.64 13.66
N ILE A 42 0.14 5.43 13.15
CA ILE A 42 0.68 6.24 12.06
C ILE A 42 0.21 5.62 10.75
N LYS A 43 -0.39 6.46 9.92
CA LYS A 43 -0.92 6.09 8.61
C LYS A 43 -0.25 6.92 7.54
N ALA A 44 -0.16 6.38 6.34
CA ALA A 44 0.28 7.14 5.19
C ALA A 44 -0.66 6.93 4.01
N TYR A 45 -1.04 8.02 3.37
CA TYR A 45 -1.69 7.98 2.08
C TYR A 45 -0.70 7.44 1.03
N VAL A 46 -1.14 6.45 0.28
CA VAL A 46 -0.40 5.87 -0.84
C VAL A 46 -1.21 6.20 -2.09
N LEU A 47 -0.84 7.29 -2.77
CA LEU A 47 -1.48 7.68 -4.03
C LEU A 47 -1.15 6.69 -5.14
N CYS A 48 -2.17 6.28 -5.90
CA CYS A 48 -2.02 5.41 -7.06
C CYS A 48 -2.81 5.92 -8.26
N GLY A 49 -2.41 5.47 -9.45
CA GLY A 49 -3.02 5.77 -10.73
C GLY A 49 -2.79 7.20 -11.23
N TYR A 50 -1.83 7.93 -10.66
CA TYR A 50 -1.49 9.29 -11.07
C TYR A 50 -0.20 9.31 -11.91
N ASP A 51 -0.33 9.39 -13.23
CA ASP A 51 0.80 9.53 -14.15
C ASP A 51 1.14 11.01 -14.34
N ARG A 52 2.34 11.42 -13.90
CA ARG A 52 2.83 12.80 -14.07
C ARG A 52 3.08 13.17 -15.53
N THR A 53 3.28 12.20 -16.40
CA THR A 53 3.46 12.41 -17.83
C THR A 53 2.13 12.42 -18.59
N GLY A 54 1.04 12.00 -17.94
CA GLY A 54 -0.30 11.96 -18.51
C GLY A 54 -0.51 10.91 -19.60
N LYS A 55 0.29 9.84 -19.64
CA LYS A 55 0.25 8.82 -20.69
C LYS A 55 -0.59 7.61 -20.31
N TRP A 56 -0.48 7.12 -19.06
CA TRP A 56 -1.20 5.97 -18.55
C TRP A 56 -1.14 4.73 -19.46
N ASP A 57 0.06 4.42 -19.96
CA ASP A 57 0.30 3.20 -20.73
C ASP A 57 0.39 1.95 -19.84
N ILE A 58 0.53 0.78 -20.45
CA ILE A 58 0.56 -0.50 -19.73
C ILE A 58 1.74 -0.56 -18.74
N ASP A 59 2.89 -0.01 -19.13
CA ASP A 59 4.10 0.02 -18.32
C ASP A 59 3.90 0.91 -17.10
N PHE A 60 3.26 2.07 -17.26
CA PHE A 60 2.84 2.91 -16.15
C PHE A 60 1.97 2.13 -15.16
N TRP A 61 0.93 1.44 -15.63
CA TRP A 61 0.00 0.76 -14.73
C TRP A 61 0.63 -0.39 -13.95
N LEU A 62 1.57 -1.12 -14.57
CA LEU A 62 2.34 -2.16 -13.89
C LEU A 62 3.28 -1.56 -12.85
N ASN A 63 4.03 -0.53 -13.24
CA ASN A 63 4.96 0.16 -12.34
C ASN A 63 4.24 0.82 -11.17
N ASP A 64 3.07 1.43 -11.38
CA ASP A 64 2.29 2.07 -10.31
C ASP A 64 1.80 1.04 -9.27
N ILE A 65 1.38 -0.16 -9.70
CA ILE A 65 1.02 -1.25 -8.77
C ILE A 65 2.24 -1.71 -7.98
N GLU A 66 3.37 -1.97 -8.66
CA GLU A 66 4.61 -2.39 -7.99
C GLU A 66 5.10 -1.33 -6.99
N ASP A 67 5.10 -0.05 -7.38
CA ASP A 67 5.49 1.06 -6.52
C ASP A 67 4.53 1.26 -5.35
N CYS A 68 3.22 1.00 -5.51
CA CYS A 68 2.30 0.92 -4.39
C CYS A 68 2.74 -0.16 -3.39
N PHE A 69 3.05 -1.38 -3.85
CA PHE A 69 3.50 -2.46 -2.98
C PHE A 69 4.84 -2.16 -2.30
N ARG A 70 5.79 -1.54 -3.00
CA ARG A 70 7.07 -1.09 -2.42
C ARG A 70 6.86 -0.09 -1.29
N ARG A 71 6.03 0.92 -1.51
CA ARG A 71 5.66 1.89 -0.47
C ARG A 71 4.95 1.23 0.71
N ILE A 72 4.02 0.32 0.44
CA ILE A 72 3.34 -0.47 1.48
C ILE A 72 4.34 -1.31 2.29
N GLN A 73 5.32 -1.94 1.65
CA GLN A 73 6.35 -2.73 2.32
C GLN A 73 7.23 -1.86 3.24
N ILE A 74 7.60 -0.66 2.79
CA ILE A 74 8.30 0.33 3.63
C ILE A 74 7.45 0.69 4.85
N LEU A 75 6.17 1.00 4.66
CA LEU A 75 5.26 1.30 5.78
C LEU A 75 5.15 0.12 6.76
N MET A 76 5.08 -1.12 6.25
CA MET A 76 5.08 -2.33 7.07
C MET A 76 6.36 -2.45 7.93
N LYS A 77 7.55 -2.18 7.36
CA LYS A 77 8.84 -2.21 8.08
C LYS A 77 8.81 -1.33 9.33
N TYR A 78 8.19 -0.15 9.22
CA TYR A 78 8.04 0.80 10.32
C TYR A 78 6.69 0.72 11.03
N ARG A 79 5.91 -0.36 10.87
CA ARG A 79 4.60 -0.57 11.52
C ARG A 79 3.61 0.58 11.31
N CYS A 80 3.66 1.21 10.14
CA CYS A 80 2.71 2.21 9.70
C CYS A 80 1.65 1.55 8.81
N LEU A 81 0.43 2.06 8.82
CA LEU A 81 -0.66 1.51 8.01
C LEU A 81 -0.83 2.32 6.72
N PRO A 82 -0.95 1.68 5.56
CA PRO A 82 -1.27 2.39 4.33
C PRO A 82 -2.76 2.77 4.30
N TYR A 83 -3.05 3.87 3.62
CA TYR A 83 -4.37 4.19 3.10
C TYR A 83 -4.20 4.44 1.60
N LEU A 84 -4.67 3.52 0.77
CA LEU A 84 -4.58 3.67 -0.68
C LEU A 84 -5.57 4.75 -1.15
N MET A 85 -5.05 5.80 -1.77
CA MET A 85 -5.82 6.84 -2.44
C MET A 85 -5.73 6.62 -3.96
N ARG A 86 -6.87 6.53 -4.63
CA ARG A 86 -6.92 6.26 -6.06
C ARG A 86 -7.20 7.56 -6.82
N TYR A 87 -6.28 7.98 -7.66
CA TYR A 87 -6.53 9.07 -8.61
C TYR A 87 -7.53 8.62 -9.67
N GLN A 88 -8.45 9.49 -10.10
CA GLN A 88 -9.61 9.16 -10.93
C GLN A 88 -9.29 8.30 -12.16
N ALA A 89 -8.12 8.49 -12.79
CA ALA A 89 -7.70 7.72 -13.95
C ALA A 89 -7.59 6.19 -13.68
N TYR A 90 -7.52 5.73 -12.43
CA TYR A 90 -7.55 4.29 -12.11
C TYR A 90 -8.74 3.55 -12.74
N GLN A 91 -9.83 4.27 -13.03
CA GLN A 91 -11.02 3.73 -13.66
C GLN A 91 -10.78 3.30 -15.11
N GLN A 92 -9.83 3.92 -15.81
CA GLN A 92 -9.45 3.60 -17.18
C GLN A 92 -8.37 2.51 -17.26
N SER A 93 -7.75 2.16 -16.11
CA SER A 93 -6.71 1.13 -16.06
C SER A 93 -7.28 -0.24 -16.45
N PRO A 94 -6.56 -1.04 -17.26
CA PRO A 94 -6.90 -2.44 -17.47
C PRO A 94 -6.87 -3.24 -16.15
N PHE A 95 -6.13 -2.75 -15.14
CA PHE A 95 -6.00 -3.36 -13.82
C PHE A 95 -6.89 -2.71 -12.76
N ARG A 96 -7.95 -2.01 -13.17
CA ARG A 96 -8.93 -1.38 -12.25
C ARG A 96 -9.34 -2.28 -11.08
N GLY A 97 -9.52 -3.56 -11.37
CA GLY A 97 -9.86 -4.58 -10.37
C GLY A 97 -8.81 -4.74 -9.25
N ILE A 98 -7.52 -4.73 -9.61
CA ILE A 98 -6.42 -4.78 -8.64
C ILE A 98 -6.43 -3.53 -7.76
N TYR A 99 -6.59 -2.33 -8.32
CA TYR A 99 -6.69 -1.09 -7.52
C TYR A 99 -7.88 -1.10 -6.55
N ILE A 100 -9.02 -1.67 -6.95
CA ILE A 100 -10.18 -1.85 -6.06
C ILE A 100 -9.85 -2.79 -4.91
N ASN A 101 -9.26 -3.95 -5.22
CA ASN A 101 -8.88 -4.92 -4.20
C ASN A 101 -7.83 -4.33 -3.25
N LEU A 102 -6.82 -3.64 -3.78
CA LEU A 102 -5.73 -3.06 -3.02
C LEU A 102 -6.27 -2.01 -2.03
N ALA A 103 -7.20 -1.14 -2.47
CA ALA A 103 -7.85 -0.18 -1.58
C ALA A 103 -8.68 -0.89 -0.48
N ARG A 104 -9.42 -1.95 -0.83
CA ARG A 104 -10.22 -2.71 0.15
C ARG A 104 -9.34 -3.40 1.19
N TRP A 105 -8.18 -3.88 0.80
CA TRP A 105 -7.20 -4.49 1.70
C TRP A 105 -6.50 -3.45 2.59
N CYS A 106 -5.90 -2.41 2.00
CA CYS A 106 -5.16 -1.38 2.74
C CYS A 106 -6.03 -0.57 3.68
N ASN A 107 -7.22 -0.13 3.23
CA ASN A 107 -8.01 0.86 3.95
C ASN A 107 -8.82 0.25 5.11
N GLN A 108 -8.68 -1.06 5.35
CA GLN A 108 -9.28 -1.77 6.47
C GLN A 108 -8.18 -2.28 7.41
N PRO A 109 -7.79 -1.50 8.44
CA PRO A 109 -6.68 -1.85 9.34
C PRO A 109 -6.74 -3.25 9.94
N ALA A 110 -7.95 -3.74 10.28
CA ALA A 110 -8.15 -5.06 10.85
C ALA A 110 -7.84 -6.20 9.87
N ILE A 111 -8.07 -5.98 8.56
CA ILE A 111 -7.71 -6.92 7.50
C ILE A 111 -6.22 -6.82 7.20
N PHE A 112 -5.72 -5.61 6.95
CA PHE A 112 -4.33 -5.35 6.60
C PHE A 112 -3.34 -5.91 7.64
N ALA A 113 -3.67 -5.77 8.93
CA ALA A 113 -2.83 -6.27 10.02
C ALA A 113 -2.77 -7.80 10.10
N LYS A 114 -3.72 -8.52 9.50
CA LYS A 114 -3.86 -9.98 9.65
C LYS A 114 -3.55 -10.76 8.38
N LYS A 115 -3.61 -10.12 7.21
CA LYS A 115 -3.58 -10.79 5.92
C LYS A 115 -2.62 -10.12 4.94
N SER A 116 -1.90 -10.92 4.17
CA SER A 116 -1.30 -10.47 2.92
C SER A 116 -2.40 -10.14 1.90
N PHE A 117 -2.02 -9.46 0.82
CA PHE A 117 -2.96 -9.19 -0.27
C PHE A 117 -3.44 -10.49 -0.94
N HIS A 118 -2.54 -11.46 -1.08
CA HIS A 118 -2.85 -12.82 -1.53
C HIS A 118 -3.93 -13.47 -0.65
N GLU A 119 -3.72 -13.55 0.66
CA GLU A 119 -4.69 -14.18 1.59
C GLU A 119 -6.04 -13.47 1.52
N PHE A 120 -6.05 -12.13 1.46
CA PHE A 120 -7.27 -11.35 1.30
C PHE A 120 -8.02 -11.72 0.01
N CYS A 121 -7.34 -11.83 -1.13
CA CYS A 121 -7.97 -12.15 -2.41
C CYS A 121 -8.40 -13.62 -2.50
N ALA A 122 -7.55 -14.55 -2.09
CA ALA A 122 -7.75 -15.99 -2.24
C ALA A 122 -8.87 -16.55 -1.36
N GLU A 123 -9.19 -15.91 -0.23
CA GLU A 123 -10.33 -16.31 0.61
C GLU A 123 -11.70 -16.01 0.00
N HIS A 124 -11.76 -15.13 -1.00
CA HIS A 124 -13.02 -14.90 -1.71
C HIS A 124 -13.27 -16.03 -2.70
N LYS A 125 -14.56 -16.37 -2.89
CA LYS A 125 -14.97 -17.43 -3.83
C LYS A 125 -14.41 -17.19 -5.24
N PRO A 126 -14.07 -18.24 -6.01
CA PRO A 126 -13.47 -18.11 -7.35
C PRO A 126 -14.27 -17.20 -8.31
N GLU A 127 -15.60 -17.26 -8.26
CA GLU A 127 -16.50 -16.45 -9.08
C GLU A 127 -16.62 -14.98 -8.64
N SER A 128 -16.08 -14.63 -7.47
CA SER A 128 -16.10 -13.26 -6.99
C SER A 128 -15.21 -12.35 -7.82
N ALA A 129 -15.63 -11.09 -7.96
CA ALA A 129 -14.82 -10.09 -8.65
C ALA A 129 -13.41 -9.95 -8.03
N THR A 130 -13.31 -10.05 -6.69
CA THR A 130 -12.01 -10.00 -5.99
C THR A 130 -11.06 -11.08 -6.51
N ASN A 131 -11.50 -12.34 -6.51
CA ASN A 131 -10.67 -13.48 -6.87
C ASN A 131 -10.36 -13.49 -8.37
N ARG A 132 -11.36 -13.20 -9.22
CA ARG A 132 -11.18 -13.09 -10.68
C ARG A 132 -10.12 -12.06 -11.06
N TYR A 133 -10.22 -10.83 -10.55
CA TYR A 133 -9.21 -9.80 -10.86
C TYR A 133 -7.81 -10.20 -10.41
N TYR A 134 -7.70 -10.87 -9.25
CA TYR A 134 -6.43 -11.35 -8.71
C TYR A 134 -5.83 -12.48 -9.56
N THR A 135 -6.63 -13.47 -9.95
CA THR A 135 -6.17 -14.65 -10.70
C THR A 135 -5.84 -14.32 -12.16
N GLU A 136 -6.67 -13.52 -12.83
CA GLU A 136 -6.41 -13.05 -14.20
C GLU A 136 -5.12 -12.22 -14.27
N PHE A 137 -4.92 -11.31 -13.30
CA PHE A 137 -3.70 -10.49 -13.25
C PHE A 137 -2.43 -11.33 -13.05
N LEU A 138 -2.42 -12.28 -12.11
CA LEU A 138 -1.24 -13.13 -11.90
C LEU A 138 -0.99 -14.14 -13.01
N LYS A 139 -2.04 -14.53 -13.76
CA LYS A 139 -1.87 -15.36 -14.95
C LYS A 139 -1.06 -14.62 -16.02
N GLU A 140 -1.28 -13.32 -16.19
CA GLU A 140 -0.56 -12.49 -17.16
C GLU A 140 0.79 -11.98 -16.62
N TYR A 141 0.86 -11.63 -15.33
CA TYR A 141 2.02 -11.01 -14.69
C TYR A 141 2.48 -11.80 -13.45
N PRO A 142 2.93 -13.06 -13.60
CA PRO A 142 3.25 -13.93 -12.47
C PRO A 142 4.39 -13.39 -11.58
N TYR A 143 5.30 -12.58 -12.13
CA TYR A 143 6.40 -11.98 -11.37
C TYR A 143 5.94 -11.01 -10.26
N MET A 144 4.68 -10.54 -10.31
CA MET A 144 4.09 -9.68 -9.28
C MET A 144 3.67 -10.45 -8.03
N GLU A 145 3.58 -11.79 -8.08
CA GLU A 145 3.13 -12.63 -6.97
C GLU A 145 3.94 -12.37 -5.69
N LYS A 146 5.26 -12.17 -5.82
CA LYS A 146 6.16 -11.83 -4.68
C LYS A 146 5.64 -10.65 -3.84
N TRP A 147 5.03 -9.66 -4.49
CA TRP A 147 4.47 -8.48 -3.82
C TRP A 147 3.16 -8.79 -3.11
N PHE A 148 2.36 -9.72 -3.64
CA PHE A 148 1.04 -10.04 -3.10
C PHE A 148 1.14 -10.83 -1.79
N HIS A 149 2.28 -11.48 -1.55
CA HIS A 149 2.57 -12.21 -0.31
C HIS A 149 3.19 -11.36 0.81
N ILE A 150 3.48 -10.06 0.60
CA ILE A 150 3.95 -9.22 1.70
C ILE A 150 2.89 -9.13 2.80
N LYS A 151 3.34 -9.16 4.06
CA LYS A 151 2.47 -9.19 5.21
C LYS A 151 3.10 -8.43 6.36
N LEU A 152 2.28 -7.67 7.09
CA LEU A 152 2.71 -7.03 8.32
C LEU A 152 3.03 -8.15 9.33
N LYS A 153 4.29 -8.23 9.76
CA LYS A 153 4.71 -9.23 10.77
C LYS A 153 4.16 -8.84 12.14
N GLY A 154 3.59 -9.83 12.85
CA GLY A 154 3.18 -9.69 14.25
C GLY A 154 4.38 -9.46 15.18
N GLN A 155 4.10 -9.03 16.42
CA GLN A 155 5.09 -9.00 17.49
C GLN A 155 5.48 -10.42 17.91
#